data_AF-A0A7J9ZKM8-F1
#
_entry.id   AF-A0A7J9ZKM8-F1
#
_cell.length_a   1.000
_cell.length_b   1.000
_cell.length_c   1.000
_cell.angle_alpha   90.00
_cell.angle_beta   90.00
_cell.angle_gamma   90.00
#
_symmetry.space_group_name_H-M   'P 1'
#
loop_
_entity.id
_entity.type
_entity.pdbx_description
1 polymer ?
#
loop_
_entity_poly.entity_id
_entity_poly.type
_entity_poly.pdbx_seq_one_letter_code
_entity_poly.pdbx_strand_id
1 'polypeptide(L)'
;MTIGGRAAGAVDAVDAALRFRPKGEPDEGANPDIVWGSTAAAGVSAPTADGARIRVKLAGAGNPPARVVRPTLRVFPDAFPATDVVGQSTPGGFRLITVSHSAEAPSEFRFPVVLPPALSLALSGAGGFDILRPGGAAVGRFWAAWGRDAGGRPVRVTYALSGTDLIMTVDLAEASFPVVADPLYTAPTG
;
A
#
# COMPACT_ATOMS: atom_id res chain seq x y z
N MET A 1 -0.58 -3.62 25.71
CA MET A 1 -1.20 -2.56 24.86
C MET A 1 -2.63 -2.99 24.57
N THR A 2 -3.64 -2.14 24.81
CA THR A 2 -5.01 -2.49 24.42
C THR A 2 -5.11 -2.51 22.90
N ILE A 3 -6.06 -3.28 22.39
CA ILE A 3 -6.41 -3.35 20.98
C ILE A 3 -6.56 -1.92 20.39
N GLY A 4 -7.30 -1.02 21.06
CA GLY A 4 -7.47 0.37 20.63
C GLY A 4 -6.17 1.19 20.57
N GLY A 5 -5.26 1.02 21.54
CA GLY A 5 -3.99 1.77 21.57
C GLY A 5 -3.07 1.44 20.40
N ARG A 6 -3.09 0.18 19.92
CA ARG A 6 -2.26 -0.25 18.79
C ARG A 6 -2.68 0.38 17.47
N ALA A 7 -3.99 0.47 17.22
CA ALA A 7 -4.50 1.10 16.00
C ALA A 7 -4.15 2.60 15.96
N ALA A 8 -4.22 3.30 17.10
CA ALA A 8 -3.77 4.68 17.19
C ALA A 8 -2.26 4.82 16.88
N GLY A 9 -1.42 3.98 17.49
CA GLY A 9 0.03 4.00 17.24
C GLY A 9 0.41 3.74 15.77
N ALA A 10 -0.30 2.85 15.08
CA ALA A 10 -0.09 2.62 13.65
C ALA A 10 -0.45 3.86 12.80
N VAL A 11 -1.55 4.55 13.15
CA VAL A 11 -1.94 5.80 12.47
C VAL A 11 -0.92 6.90 12.72
N ASP A 12 -0.45 7.08 13.95
CA ASP A 12 0.56 8.09 14.29
C ASP A 12 1.87 7.86 13.53
N ALA A 13 2.30 6.59 13.40
CA ALA A 13 3.49 6.22 12.63
C ALA A 13 3.33 6.56 11.13
N VAL A 14 2.15 6.26 10.56
CA VAL A 14 1.83 6.62 9.18
C VAL A 14 1.84 8.13 8.97
N ASP A 15 1.17 8.89 9.85
CA ASP A 15 1.11 10.35 9.74
C ASP A 15 2.49 10.99 9.88
N ALA A 16 3.38 10.43 10.70
CA ALA A 16 4.77 10.87 10.80
C ALA A 16 5.56 10.60 9.52
N ALA A 17 5.44 9.39 8.95
CA ALA A 17 6.16 8.99 7.74
C ALA A 17 5.69 9.76 6.50
N LEU A 18 4.38 9.97 6.33
CA LEU A 18 3.78 10.65 5.18
C LEU A 18 4.18 12.12 5.04
N ARG A 19 4.77 12.73 6.08
CA ARG A 19 5.42 14.06 5.99
C ARG A 19 6.62 14.07 5.05
N PHE A 20 7.23 12.91 4.81
CA PHE A 20 8.42 12.74 3.96
C PHE A 20 8.13 12.02 2.65
N ARG A 21 6.86 11.85 2.28
CA ARG A 21 6.45 11.15 1.05
C ARG A 21 7.03 11.82 -0.19
N PRO A 22 7.28 11.06 -1.28
CA PRO A 22 7.70 11.63 -2.56
C PRO A 22 6.77 12.74 -3.06
N LYS A 23 7.36 13.74 -3.73
CA LYS A 23 6.62 14.87 -4.30
C LYS A 23 5.62 14.38 -5.35
N GLY A 24 4.39 14.88 -5.28
CA GLY A 24 3.33 14.59 -6.25
C GLY A 24 2.44 13.41 -5.86
N GLU A 25 2.77 12.67 -4.80
CA GLU A 25 1.83 11.70 -4.25
C GLU A 25 0.64 12.40 -3.57
N PRO A 26 -0.59 11.91 -3.81
CA PRO A 26 -1.80 12.50 -3.26
C PRO A 26 -1.87 12.33 -1.74
N ASP A 27 -2.52 13.30 -1.10
CA ASP A 27 -2.98 13.20 0.28
C ASP A 27 -4.15 12.21 0.41
N GLU A 28 -4.47 11.87 1.66
CA GLU A 28 -5.71 11.17 1.98
C GLU A 28 -6.93 11.93 1.45
N GLY A 29 -7.86 11.20 0.85
CA GLY A 29 -9.07 11.80 0.32
C GLY A 29 -10.16 10.76 0.05
N ALA A 30 -11.39 11.24 0.06
CA ALA A 30 -12.54 10.40 -0.26
C ALA A 30 -12.52 10.04 -1.75
N ASN A 31 -12.80 8.77 -2.03
CA ASN A 31 -13.15 8.29 -3.36
C ASN A 31 -14.17 7.15 -3.16
N PRO A 32 -15.44 7.35 -3.58
CA PRO A 32 -16.51 6.37 -3.37
C PRO A 32 -16.33 5.09 -4.20
N ASP A 33 -15.50 5.12 -5.24
CA ASP A 33 -15.23 3.96 -6.10
C ASP A 33 -14.17 3.02 -5.52
N ILE A 34 -13.54 3.40 -4.40
CA ILE A 34 -12.64 2.52 -3.66
C ILE A 34 -13.45 1.62 -2.73
N VAL A 35 -13.37 0.33 -2.99
CA VAL A 35 -14.07 -0.70 -2.22
C VAL A 35 -13.05 -1.50 -1.44
N TRP A 36 -13.10 -1.36 -0.12
CA TRP A 36 -12.23 -2.07 0.81
C TRP A 36 -12.86 -3.38 1.26
N GLY A 37 -12.05 -4.43 1.33
CA GLY A 37 -12.41 -5.66 2.01
C GLY A 37 -12.57 -5.45 3.51
N SER A 38 -13.40 -6.29 4.14
CA SER A 38 -13.57 -6.31 5.60
C SER A 38 -12.38 -6.90 6.35
N THR A 39 -11.43 -7.52 5.63
CA THR A 39 -10.21 -8.13 6.18
C THR A 39 -8.99 -7.81 5.31
N ALA A 40 -7.79 -8.01 5.86
CA ALA A 40 -6.53 -7.76 5.14
C ALA A 40 -6.44 -8.61 3.85
N ALA A 41 -6.75 -9.91 3.94
CA ALA A 41 -6.69 -10.83 2.81
C ALA A 41 -7.69 -10.50 1.68
N ALA A 42 -8.85 -9.90 2.01
CA ALA A 42 -9.83 -9.46 1.03
C ALA A 42 -9.34 -8.25 0.21
N GLY A 43 -8.40 -7.48 0.74
CA GLY A 43 -7.69 -6.42 0.03
C GLY A 43 -8.56 -5.20 -0.29
N VAL A 44 -8.29 -4.57 -1.43
CA VAL A 44 -8.95 -3.33 -1.88
C VAL A 44 -9.14 -3.36 -3.39
N SER A 45 -10.24 -2.78 -3.87
CA SER A 45 -10.53 -2.61 -5.29
C SER A 45 -10.70 -1.13 -5.62
N ALA A 46 -10.14 -0.71 -6.74
CA ALA A 46 -10.23 0.66 -7.24
C ALA A 46 -10.38 0.66 -8.77
N PRO A 47 -10.95 1.74 -9.34
CA PRO A 47 -11.02 1.91 -10.78
C PRO A 47 -9.64 2.16 -11.39
N THR A 48 -9.55 1.92 -12.69
CA THR A 48 -8.52 2.41 -13.62
C THR A 48 -9.12 3.57 -14.43
N ALA A 49 -8.28 4.32 -15.14
CA ALA A 49 -8.72 5.49 -15.90
C ALA A 49 -9.73 5.17 -17.01
N ASP A 50 -9.77 3.93 -17.50
CA ASP A 50 -10.72 3.47 -18.51
C ASP A 50 -12.00 2.84 -17.92
N GLY A 51 -12.17 2.94 -16.59
CA GLY A 51 -13.34 2.43 -15.88
C GLY A 51 -13.29 0.94 -15.54
N ALA A 52 -12.27 0.19 -15.99
CA ALA A 52 -12.05 -1.17 -15.48
C ALA A 52 -11.64 -1.13 -14.00
N ARG A 53 -11.70 -2.27 -13.31
CA ARG A 53 -11.36 -2.35 -11.88
C ARG A 53 -10.22 -3.32 -11.63
N ILE A 54 -9.27 -2.89 -10.81
CA ILE A 54 -8.27 -3.79 -10.23
C ILE A 54 -8.68 -4.19 -8.82
N ARG A 55 -8.07 -5.26 -8.33
CA ARG A 55 -8.08 -5.61 -6.91
C ARG A 55 -6.67 -5.94 -6.45
N VAL A 56 -6.23 -5.33 -5.36
CA VAL A 56 -4.95 -5.63 -4.71
C VAL A 56 -5.23 -6.37 -3.42
N LYS A 57 -4.68 -7.57 -3.29
CA LYS A 57 -4.77 -8.41 -2.09
C LYS A 57 -3.50 -8.31 -1.27
N LEU A 58 -3.52 -8.86 -0.06
CA LEU A 58 -2.34 -9.04 0.78
C LEU A 58 -2.09 -10.54 0.96
N ALA A 59 -1.10 -11.09 0.26
CA ALA A 59 -0.78 -12.50 0.33
C ALA A 59 0.00 -12.83 1.61
N GLY A 60 -0.34 -13.94 2.27
CA GLY A 60 0.28 -14.34 3.54
C GLY A 60 -0.19 -13.52 4.74
N ALA A 61 -1.08 -12.54 4.54
CA ALA A 61 -1.67 -11.82 5.65
C ALA A 61 -2.57 -12.76 6.47
N GLY A 62 -2.61 -12.52 7.78
CA GLY A 62 -3.70 -13.02 8.61
C GLY A 62 -5.05 -12.52 8.11
N ASN A 63 -6.12 -12.89 8.81
CA ASN A 63 -7.47 -12.45 8.48
C ASN A 63 -8.11 -11.55 9.57
N PRO A 64 -7.38 -10.58 10.16
CA PRO A 64 -7.96 -9.70 11.15
C PRO A 64 -9.03 -8.82 10.50
N PRO A 65 -10.14 -8.54 11.21
CA PRO A 65 -11.13 -7.58 10.72
C PRO A 65 -10.50 -6.17 10.67
N ALA A 66 -10.87 -5.41 9.64
CA ALA A 66 -10.49 -4.02 9.52
C ALA A 66 -11.06 -3.21 10.69
N ARG A 67 -10.21 -2.37 11.29
CA ARG A 67 -10.63 -1.32 12.21
C ARG A 67 -10.76 -0.03 11.44
N VAL A 68 -11.98 0.35 11.14
CA VAL A 68 -12.27 1.61 10.49
C VAL A 68 -12.04 2.74 11.49
N VAL A 69 -11.04 3.58 11.22
CA VAL A 69 -10.73 4.77 12.03
C VAL A 69 -11.62 5.93 11.57
N ARG A 70 -11.76 6.07 10.24
CA ARG A 70 -12.64 7.01 9.55
C ARG A 70 -12.93 6.49 8.13
N PRO A 71 -13.88 7.05 7.36
CA PRO A 71 -14.28 6.49 6.06
C PRO A 71 -13.13 6.22 5.08
N THR A 72 -12.09 7.07 5.12
CA THR A 72 -10.90 7.04 4.27
C THR A 72 -9.72 6.29 4.87
N LEU A 73 -9.77 5.87 6.14
CA LEU A 73 -8.64 5.26 6.85
C LEU A 73 -9.06 4.07 7.70
N ARG A 74 -8.36 2.95 7.54
CA ARG A 74 -8.57 1.73 8.34
C ARG A 74 -7.24 1.08 8.69
N VAL A 75 -7.24 0.36 9.80
CA VAL A 75 -6.08 -0.43 10.25
C VAL A 75 -6.44 -1.91 10.22
N PHE A 76 -5.58 -2.71 9.65
CA PHE A 76 -5.56 -4.17 9.72
C PHE A 76 -4.45 -4.56 10.71
N PRO A 77 -4.78 -4.71 12.01
CA PRO A 77 -3.80 -5.00 13.03
C PRO A 77 -3.31 -6.44 12.91
N ASP A 78 -2.03 -6.70 13.15
CA ASP A 78 -1.43 -8.04 13.04
C ASP A 78 -1.69 -8.69 11.66
N ALA A 79 -1.66 -7.88 10.60
CA ALA A 79 -1.79 -8.40 9.25
C ALA A 79 -0.63 -9.35 8.93
N PHE A 80 0.58 -9.06 9.43
CA PHE A 80 1.75 -9.94 9.36
C PHE A 80 2.47 -9.96 10.72
N PRO A 81 3.46 -10.86 10.94
CA PRO A 81 4.29 -10.83 12.13
C PRO A 81 4.84 -9.43 12.39
N ALA A 82 4.65 -8.95 13.63
CA ALA A 82 5.05 -7.61 14.08
C ALA A 82 4.68 -6.46 13.12
N THR A 83 3.64 -6.60 12.30
CA THR A 83 3.31 -5.61 11.26
C THR A 83 1.82 -5.37 11.17
N ASP A 84 1.43 -4.11 11.27
CA ASP A 84 0.09 -3.66 10.93
C ASP A 84 0.05 -3.18 9.48
N VAL A 85 -1.13 -3.20 8.86
CA VAL A 85 -1.34 -2.53 7.57
C VAL A 85 -2.39 -1.43 7.74
N VAL A 86 -2.08 -0.24 7.26
CA VAL A 86 -3.02 0.88 7.18
C VAL A 86 -3.50 1.02 5.74
N GLY A 87 -4.81 0.90 5.54
CA GLY A 87 -5.45 1.18 4.26
C GLY A 87 -5.95 2.62 4.23
N GLN A 88 -5.43 3.41 3.29
CA GLN A 88 -5.79 4.82 3.11
C GLN A 88 -6.38 5.04 1.71
N SER A 89 -7.56 5.65 1.63
CA SER A 89 -8.13 6.15 0.38
C SER A 89 -7.49 7.48 0.00
N THR A 90 -7.29 7.68 -1.30
CA THR A 90 -6.86 8.94 -1.92
C THR A 90 -7.85 9.29 -3.04
N PRO A 91 -7.88 10.54 -3.53
CA PRO A 91 -8.80 10.90 -4.62
C PRO A 91 -8.64 10.04 -5.89
N GLY A 92 -7.41 9.61 -6.20
CA GLY A 92 -7.11 8.82 -7.41
C GLY A 92 -6.97 7.32 -7.20
N GLY A 93 -7.08 6.81 -5.98
CA GLY A 93 -6.77 5.41 -5.67
C GLY A 93 -6.49 5.19 -4.20
N PHE A 94 -5.63 4.25 -3.82
CA PHE A 94 -5.43 3.88 -2.42
C PHE A 94 -3.96 3.66 -2.10
N ARG A 95 -3.64 3.66 -0.80
CA ARG A 95 -2.34 3.29 -0.24
C ARG A 95 -2.52 2.12 0.71
N LEU A 96 -1.64 1.12 0.61
CA LEU A 96 -1.54 -0.02 1.54
C LEU A 96 -0.22 0.12 2.29
N ILE A 97 -0.28 0.68 3.49
CA ILE A 97 0.91 1.12 4.22
C ILE A 97 1.25 0.06 5.26
N THR A 98 2.40 -0.59 5.12
CA THR A 98 2.95 -1.48 6.13
C THR A 98 3.57 -0.65 7.27
N VAL A 99 3.31 -1.06 8.51
CA VAL A 99 3.91 -0.49 9.72
C VAL A 99 4.57 -1.64 10.47
N SER A 100 5.85 -1.86 10.19
CA SER A 100 6.67 -2.90 10.83
C SER A 100 7.16 -2.39 12.18
N HIS A 101 6.81 -3.08 13.26
CA HIS A 101 7.04 -2.63 14.65
C HIS A 101 8.38 -3.08 15.23
N SER A 102 9.04 -4.05 14.61
CA SER A 102 10.30 -4.62 15.08
C SER A 102 10.98 -5.47 14.02
N ALA A 103 12.19 -5.96 14.31
CA ALA A 103 13.01 -6.75 13.38
C ALA A 103 12.43 -8.15 13.07
N GLU A 104 11.43 -8.60 13.84
CA GLU A 104 10.66 -9.82 13.57
C GLU A 104 9.64 -9.64 12.44
N ALA A 105 9.44 -8.42 11.93
CA ALA A 105 8.60 -8.18 10.77
C ALA A 105 9.19 -8.80 9.49
N PRO A 106 8.35 -9.25 8.55
CA PRO A 106 8.83 -9.64 7.23
C PRO A 106 9.57 -8.50 6.54
N SER A 107 10.67 -8.81 5.86
CA SER A 107 11.34 -7.89 4.95
C SER A 107 10.71 -7.90 3.54
N GLU A 108 9.80 -8.83 3.26
CA GLU A 108 9.11 -8.95 1.97
C GLU A 108 7.60 -9.02 2.17
N PHE A 109 6.87 -8.17 1.43
CA PHE A 109 5.41 -8.13 1.40
C PHE A 109 4.92 -8.36 -0.03
N ARG A 110 3.96 -9.27 -0.20
CA ARG A 110 3.40 -9.62 -1.50
C ARG A 110 1.98 -9.08 -1.63
N PHE A 111 1.77 -8.30 -2.68
CA PHE A 111 0.50 -7.69 -3.04
C PHE A 111 0.01 -8.25 -4.38
N PRO A 112 -0.74 -9.38 -4.40
CA PRO A 112 -1.31 -9.89 -5.63
C PRO A 112 -2.23 -8.87 -6.28
N VAL A 113 -1.90 -8.47 -7.51
CA VAL A 113 -2.73 -7.57 -8.31
C VAL A 113 -3.58 -8.41 -9.25
N VAL A 114 -4.89 -8.40 -9.01
CA VAL A 114 -5.88 -8.98 -9.91
C VAL A 114 -6.23 -7.93 -10.96
N LEU A 115 -5.80 -8.21 -12.18
CA LEU A 115 -6.05 -7.38 -13.36
C LEU A 115 -7.18 -7.98 -14.21
N PRO A 116 -7.99 -7.14 -14.88
CA PRO A 116 -8.79 -7.57 -16.03
C PRO A 116 -7.91 -8.22 -17.12
N PRO A 117 -8.43 -9.18 -17.92
CA PRO A 117 -7.62 -9.96 -18.86
C PRO A 117 -6.80 -9.18 -19.90
N ALA A 118 -7.21 -7.94 -20.22
CA ALA A 118 -6.53 -7.10 -21.21
C ALA A 118 -5.48 -6.15 -20.60
N LEU A 119 -5.40 -6.05 -19.28
CA LEU A 119 -4.46 -5.15 -18.61
C LEU A 119 -3.19 -5.90 -18.19
N SER A 120 -2.08 -5.18 -18.21
CA SER A 120 -0.76 -5.71 -17.81
C SER A 120 -0.03 -4.73 -16.91
N LEU A 121 0.97 -5.22 -16.17
CA LEU A 121 1.89 -4.39 -15.39
C LEU A 121 3.23 -4.27 -16.12
N ALA A 122 3.77 -3.07 -16.18
CA ALA A 122 5.07 -2.79 -16.77
C ALA A 122 5.86 -1.82 -15.89
N LEU A 123 7.18 -1.97 -15.83
CA LEU A 123 8.04 -1.07 -15.06
C LEU A 123 7.85 0.37 -15.57
N SER A 124 7.60 1.30 -14.65
CA SER A 124 7.63 2.72 -14.99
C SER A 124 9.08 3.21 -14.95
N GLY A 125 9.45 4.16 -15.79
CA GLY A 125 10.79 4.78 -15.77
C GLY A 125 11.13 5.49 -14.45
N ALA A 126 10.22 5.53 -13.49
CA ALA A 126 10.33 6.19 -12.20
C ALA A 126 10.50 5.22 -11.00
N GLY A 127 10.67 3.91 -11.24
CA GLY A 127 10.87 2.92 -10.16
C GLY A 127 9.57 2.39 -9.51
N GLY A 128 8.44 2.62 -10.17
CA GLY A 128 7.14 2.00 -9.87
C GLY A 128 6.68 1.12 -11.03
N PHE A 129 5.37 0.89 -11.15
CA PHE A 129 4.78 0.10 -12.24
C PHE A 129 3.55 0.79 -12.81
N ASP A 130 3.46 0.85 -14.14
CA ASP A 130 2.26 1.29 -14.84
C ASP A 130 1.36 0.10 -15.15
N ILE A 131 0.04 0.31 -15.06
CA ILE A 131 -0.97 -0.61 -15.56
C ILE A 131 -1.31 -0.17 -16.98
N LEU A 132 -1.03 -1.03 -17.95
CA LEU A 132 -1.16 -0.72 -19.36
C LEU A 132 -2.34 -1.47 -19.98
N ARG A 133 -3.11 -0.77 -20.82
CA ARG A 133 -4.07 -1.37 -21.75
C ARG A 133 -3.36 -1.85 -23.03
N PRO A 134 -4.03 -2.66 -23.87
CA PRO A 134 -3.50 -2.98 -25.19
C PRO A 134 -3.19 -1.69 -25.98
N GLY A 135 -2.00 -1.64 -26.57
CA GLY A 135 -1.46 -0.44 -27.21
C GLY A 135 -0.58 0.45 -26.33
N GLY A 136 -0.38 0.10 -25.05
CA GLY A 136 0.67 0.69 -24.21
C GLY A 136 0.30 1.97 -23.46
N ALA A 137 -0.95 2.43 -23.55
CA ALA A 137 -1.41 3.57 -22.75
C ALA A 137 -1.57 3.17 -21.27
N ALA A 138 -1.08 4.01 -20.35
CA ALA A 138 -1.22 3.79 -18.92
C ALA A 138 -2.63 4.17 -18.44
N VAL A 139 -3.28 3.24 -17.74
CA VAL A 139 -4.62 3.40 -17.13
C VAL A 139 -4.59 3.33 -15.61
N GLY A 140 -3.41 3.11 -15.02
CA GLY A 140 -3.18 3.09 -13.59
C GLY A 140 -1.69 3.06 -13.30
N ARG A 141 -1.30 3.31 -12.06
CA ARG A 141 0.10 3.35 -11.63
C ARG A 141 0.25 2.94 -10.18
N PHE A 142 1.23 2.10 -9.91
CA PHE A 142 1.91 2.00 -8.62
C PHE A 142 3.09 2.95 -8.62
N TRP A 143 3.15 3.82 -7.62
CA TRP A 143 4.19 4.84 -7.50
C TRP A 143 5.56 4.23 -7.18
N ALA A 144 6.60 5.05 -7.10
CA ALA A 144 7.93 4.56 -6.76
C ALA A 144 7.97 4.10 -5.31
N ALA A 145 8.71 3.02 -5.05
CA ALA A 145 8.91 2.52 -3.69
C ALA A 145 9.63 3.56 -2.81
N TRP A 146 9.17 3.72 -1.57
CA TRP A 146 9.85 4.51 -0.55
C TRP A 146 9.51 3.97 0.84
N GLY A 147 10.34 4.34 1.83
CA GLY A 147 10.07 4.03 3.22
C GLY A 147 10.79 4.97 4.18
N ARG A 148 10.31 5.00 5.42
CA ARG A 148 10.87 5.78 6.53
C ARG A 148 10.87 4.97 7.81
N ASP A 149 11.91 5.17 8.59
CA ASP A 149 11.97 4.65 9.96
C ASP A 149 11.38 5.66 10.95
N ALA A 150 11.32 5.31 12.23
CA ALA A 150 10.74 6.16 13.28
C ALA A 150 11.46 7.51 13.48
N GLY A 151 12.73 7.61 13.09
CA GLY A 151 13.50 8.85 13.10
C GLY A 151 13.27 9.71 11.85
N GLY A 152 12.44 9.26 10.91
CA GLY A 152 12.26 9.89 9.59
C GLY A 152 13.44 9.65 8.65
N ARG A 153 14.34 8.72 8.95
CA ARG A 153 15.46 8.38 8.06
C ARG A 153 14.95 7.54 6.88
N PRO A 154 15.48 7.73 5.67
CA PRO A 154 15.11 6.90 4.53
C PRO A 154 15.49 5.45 4.76
N VAL A 155 14.53 4.56 4.50
CA VAL A 155 14.73 3.11 4.45
C VAL A 155 14.71 2.68 2.98
N ARG A 156 15.62 1.78 2.60
CA ARG A 156 15.63 1.24 1.24
C ARG A 156 14.41 0.35 1.05
N VAL A 157 13.60 0.68 0.05
CA VAL A 157 12.45 -0.11 -0.38
C VAL A 157 12.55 -0.33 -1.88
N THR A 158 12.31 -1.54 -2.34
CA THR A 158 12.30 -1.89 -3.77
C THR A 158 11.05 -2.64 -4.14
N TYR A 159 10.59 -2.45 -5.37
CA TYR A 159 9.56 -3.29 -5.96
C TYR A 159 10.11 -4.24 -7.01
N ALA A 160 9.51 -5.42 -7.07
CA ALA A 160 9.67 -6.39 -8.15
C ALA A 160 8.31 -6.98 -8.54
N LEU A 161 8.23 -7.60 -9.71
CA LEU A 161 7.06 -8.38 -10.13
C LEU A 161 7.38 -9.86 -10.20
N SER A 162 6.42 -10.66 -9.75
CA SER A 162 6.35 -12.10 -10.05
C SER A 162 4.98 -12.40 -10.66
N GLY A 163 4.91 -12.45 -11.99
CA GLY A 163 3.62 -12.42 -12.68
C GLY A 163 2.93 -11.07 -12.46
N THR A 164 1.77 -11.06 -11.80
CA THR A 164 1.06 -9.83 -11.39
C THR A 164 1.18 -9.53 -9.90
N ASP A 165 2.00 -10.27 -9.16
CA ASP A 165 2.28 -9.97 -7.75
C ASP A 165 3.27 -8.83 -7.67
N LEU A 166 2.86 -7.70 -7.06
CA LEU A 166 3.78 -6.64 -6.66
C LEU A 166 4.46 -7.06 -5.35
N ILE A 167 5.77 -7.25 -5.42
CA ILE A 167 6.60 -7.64 -4.27
C ILE A 167 7.31 -6.39 -3.78
N MET A 168 7.07 -6.01 -2.53
CA MET A 168 7.79 -4.94 -1.84
C MET A 168 8.81 -5.55 -0.89
N THR A 169 10.08 -5.20 -1.07
CA THR A 169 11.16 -5.56 -0.15
C THR A 169 11.59 -4.33 0.63
N VAL A 170 11.67 -4.44 1.95
CA VAL A 170 12.03 -3.38 2.90
C VAL A 170 13.30 -3.80 3.64
N ASP A 171 14.32 -2.95 3.64
CA ASP A 171 15.55 -3.18 4.40
C ASP A 171 15.38 -2.77 5.88
N LEU A 172 15.39 -3.75 6.78
CA LEU A 172 15.14 -3.53 8.21
C LEU A 172 16.40 -3.52 9.08
N ALA A 173 17.59 -3.81 8.52
CA ALA A 173 18.77 -4.15 9.31
C ALA A 173 19.21 -3.05 10.28
N GLU A 174 19.17 -1.79 9.85
CA GLU A 174 19.67 -0.61 10.62
C GLU A 174 18.55 0.39 10.95
N ALA A 175 17.30 -0.03 10.78
CA ALA A 175 16.14 0.84 10.89
C ALA A 175 15.69 1.00 12.35
N SER A 176 15.23 2.21 12.71
CA SER A 176 14.53 2.44 13.97
C SER A 176 13.04 2.18 13.81
N PHE A 177 12.45 1.36 14.66
CA PHE A 177 11.04 0.98 14.53
C PHE A 177 10.07 1.99 15.17
N PRO A 178 8.86 2.17 14.61
CA PRO A 178 8.33 1.45 13.45
C PRO A 178 8.92 1.91 12.11
N VAL A 179 9.03 0.98 11.16
CA VAL A 179 9.33 1.25 9.76
C VAL A 179 8.04 1.30 8.97
N VAL A 180 7.87 2.35 8.19
CA VAL A 180 6.72 2.59 7.33
C VAL A 180 7.15 2.53 5.87
N ALA A 181 6.46 1.70 5.09
CA ALA A 181 6.62 1.57 3.66
C ALA A 181 5.27 1.21 3.03
N ASP A 182 5.03 1.57 1.78
CA ASP A 182 3.78 1.27 1.11
C ASP A 182 3.98 0.68 -0.27
N PRO A 183 2.88 0.22 -0.88
CA PRO A 183 2.55 0.76 -2.20
C PRO A 183 1.37 1.72 -2.19
N LEU A 184 1.52 2.75 -3.04
CA LEU A 184 0.46 3.67 -3.48
C LEU A 184 0.02 3.32 -4.91
N TYR A 185 -1.27 3.10 -5.09
CA TYR A 185 -1.93 3.00 -6.40
C TYR A 185 -2.74 4.27 -6.73
N THR A 186 -2.61 4.75 -7.95
CA THR A 186 -3.48 5.79 -8.52
C THR A 186 -3.89 5.47 -9.95
N ALA A 187 -5.15 5.71 -10.29
CA ALA A 187 -5.58 5.91 -11.66
C ALA A 187 -5.44 7.40 -12.03
N PRO A 188 -4.90 7.74 -13.22
CA PRO A 188 -5.05 9.08 -13.77
C PRO A 188 -6.53 9.46 -13.80
N THR A 189 -6.88 10.64 -13.29
CA THR A 189 -8.19 11.21 -13.54
C THR A 189 -8.24 11.61 -15.01
N GLY A 190 -9.22 11.06 -15.75
CA GLY A 190 -9.53 11.52 -17.11
C GLY A 190 -10.05 12.95 -17.15
#